data_AF-A0A535FBE4-F1
#
_entry.id   AF-A0A535FBE4-F1
#
_cell.length_a   1.000
_cell.length_b   1.000
_cell.length_c   1.000
_cell.angle_alpha   90.00
_cell.angle_beta   90.00
_cell.angle_gamma   90.00
#
_symmetry.space_group_name_H-M   'P 1'
#
loop_
_entity.id
_entity.type
_entity.pdbx_description
1 polymer ?
#
loop_
_entity_poly.entity_id
_entity_poly.type
_entity_poly.pdbx_seq_one_letter_code
_entity_poly.pdbx_strand_id
1 'polypeptide(L)'
;MADSEIERLRDSIDCAWEEASKFGLDPFPTHFELVPASIMYEFASYGLPGRFSHWTHGKSYYRQKMQYDFGLSKIYEMVVNTNPSYAFLMEMNNLLQNTFVAAHVLGHTDFFKNNAYFRHTSRRMIDKVSIHAERVAKYEFEHGKDEVERFLDAALSIQEHVDYNLLLHGDESARKEEKKLTEVTSEYDDLWGLEKKAKRVAEERDKRPGKPPKFPEKPEKDILLFLMRHAPHLQPWQRDIIEIVRAEMLYFVPQMQTKIMNEGWACLTRESLV
;
A
#
# COMPACT_ATOMS: atom_id res chain seq x y z
N MET A 1 3.81 32.43 -22.88
CA MET A 1 3.84 32.69 -21.42
C MET A 1 3.84 31.37 -20.65
N ALA A 2 2.90 30.45 -20.91
CA ALA A 2 2.87 29.12 -20.30
C ALA A 2 4.16 28.29 -20.51
N ASP A 3 4.73 28.28 -21.73
CA ASP A 3 5.97 27.54 -22.02
C ASP A 3 7.15 28.01 -21.16
N SER A 4 7.25 29.31 -20.85
CA SER A 4 8.35 29.82 -20.01
C SER A 4 8.21 29.44 -18.54
N GLU A 5 6.98 29.19 -18.05
CA GLU A 5 6.77 28.74 -16.68
C GLU A 5 7.06 27.25 -16.53
N ILE A 6 6.73 26.44 -17.54
CA ILE A 6 7.08 25.01 -17.58
C ILE A 6 8.61 24.84 -17.65
N GLU A 7 9.30 25.62 -18.48
CA GLU A 7 10.76 25.64 -18.53
C GLU A 7 11.37 26.01 -17.17
N ARG A 8 10.88 27.07 -16.53
CA ARG A 8 11.34 27.45 -15.18
C ARG A 8 11.07 26.37 -14.14
N LEU A 9 9.93 25.69 -14.22
CA LEU A 9 9.61 24.59 -13.31
C LEU A 9 10.57 23.43 -13.53
N ARG A 10 10.88 23.09 -14.78
CA ARG A 10 11.86 22.06 -15.13
C ARG A 10 13.24 22.41 -14.56
N ASP A 11 13.72 23.63 -14.77
CA ASP A 11 15.00 24.08 -14.21
C ASP A 11 15.01 24.00 -12.67
N SER A 12 13.87 24.30 -12.04
CA SER A 12 13.71 24.22 -10.59
C SER A 12 13.70 22.77 -10.08
N ILE A 13 13.11 21.83 -10.84
CA ILE A 13 13.14 20.40 -10.55
C ILE A 13 14.56 19.86 -10.68
N ASP A 14 15.30 20.25 -11.72
CA ASP A 14 16.70 19.85 -11.92
C ASP A 14 17.58 20.37 -10.75
N CYS A 15 17.37 21.62 -10.33
CA CYS A 15 18.02 22.18 -9.14
C CYS A 15 17.68 21.39 -7.86
N ALA A 16 16.39 21.03 -7.66
CA ALA A 16 15.96 20.24 -6.51
C ALA A 16 16.61 18.84 -6.50
N TRP A 17 16.78 18.22 -7.66
CA TRP A 17 17.46 16.94 -7.82
C TRP A 17 18.95 17.03 -7.44
N GLU A 18 19.64 18.09 -7.90
CA GLU A 18 21.04 18.33 -7.54
C GLU A 18 21.20 18.55 -6.03
N GLU A 19 20.33 19.34 -5.40
CA GLU A 19 20.35 19.53 -3.96
C GLU A 19 20.07 18.23 -3.20
N ALA A 20 19.04 17.46 -3.57
CA ALA A 20 18.76 16.16 -2.97
C ALA A 20 19.99 15.23 -3.01
N SER A 21 20.71 15.23 -4.15
CA SER A 21 21.96 14.47 -4.32
C SER A 21 23.08 14.97 -3.40
N LYS A 22 23.20 16.30 -3.18
CA LYS A 22 24.17 16.89 -2.23
C LYS A 22 23.87 16.51 -0.78
N PHE A 23 22.59 16.36 -0.43
CA PHE A 23 22.16 15.86 0.87
C PHE A 23 22.33 14.34 1.05
N GLY A 24 22.76 13.63 0.00
CA GLY A 24 23.02 12.19 0.04
C GLY A 24 21.77 11.33 -0.15
N LEU A 25 20.66 11.90 -0.62
CA LEU A 25 19.48 11.13 -1.01
C LEU A 25 19.72 10.40 -2.33
N ASP A 26 19.06 9.26 -2.48
CA ASP A 26 19.07 8.41 -3.66
C ASP A 26 17.63 8.16 -4.16
N PRO A 27 16.88 9.20 -4.59
CA PRO A 27 15.51 9.05 -5.07
C PRO A 27 15.41 8.18 -6.33
N PHE A 28 14.23 7.61 -6.58
CA PHE A 28 13.96 7.01 -7.90
C PHE A 28 13.94 8.10 -8.98
N PRO A 29 14.36 7.79 -10.22
CA PRO A 29 14.09 8.65 -11.37
C PRO A 29 12.59 8.94 -11.42
N THR A 30 12.21 10.22 -11.43
CA THR A 30 10.82 10.64 -11.26
C THR A 30 10.33 11.39 -12.49
N HIS A 31 9.22 10.93 -13.06
CA HIS A 31 8.50 11.63 -14.11
C HIS A 31 7.45 12.55 -13.48
N PHE A 32 7.60 13.85 -13.69
CA PHE A 32 6.65 14.86 -13.24
C PHE A 32 5.66 15.19 -14.35
N GLU A 33 4.37 15.17 -14.02
CA GLU A 33 3.28 15.52 -14.92
C GLU A 33 2.35 16.56 -14.28
N LEU A 34 2.05 17.63 -15.00
CA LEU A 34 1.07 18.62 -14.57
C LEU A 34 -0.33 18.14 -14.96
N VAL A 35 -1.21 18.01 -13.99
CA VAL A 35 -2.57 17.50 -14.19
C VAL A 35 -3.63 18.49 -13.67
N PRO A 36 -4.80 18.53 -14.32
CA PRO A 36 -5.93 19.30 -13.82
C PRO A 36 -6.49 18.66 -12.54
N ALA A 37 -7.20 19.46 -11.75
CA ALA A 37 -7.75 19.00 -10.47
C ALA A 37 -8.65 17.76 -10.62
N SER A 38 -9.43 17.65 -11.70
CA SER A 38 -10.28 16.47 -11.95
C SER A 38 -9.48 15.17 -12.02
N ILE A 39 -8.34 15.18 -12.70
CA ILE A 39 -7.48 14.00 -12.86
C ILE A 39 -6.75 13.70 -11.53
N MET A 40 -6.29 14.74 -10.82
CA MET A 40 -5.69 14.57 -9.49
C MET A 40 -6.63 13.84 -8.52
N TYR A 41 -7.89 14.29 -8.44
CA TYR A 41 -8.87 13.66 -7.54
C TYR A 41 -9.33 12.29 -8.02
N GLU A 42 -9.27 12.02 -9.33
CA GLU A 42 -9.48 10.68 -9.87
C GLU A 42 -8.40 9.72 -9.37
N PHE A 43 -7.12 10.09 -9.50
CA PHE A 43 -6.01 9.31 -8.94
C PHE A 43 -6.12 9.15 -7.43
N ALA A 44 -6.47 10.19 -6.68
CA ALA A 44 -6.64 10.09 -5.24
C ALA A 44 -7.79 9.15 -4.83
N SER A 45 -8.77 8.91 -5.71
CA SER A 45 -9.95 8.09 -5.41
C SER A 45 -9.78 6.65 -5.83
N TYR A 46 -9.13 6.41 -6.96
CA TYR A 46 -8.77 5.08 -7.43
C TYR A 46 -7.46 4.59 -6.76
N GLY A 47 -6.59 5.47 -6.31
CA GLY A 47 -5.27 5.17 -5.73
C GLY A 47 -4.19 4.87 -6.77
N LEU A 48 -4.54 4.18 -7.87
CA LEU A 48 -3.66 3.89 -8.99
C LEU A 48 -4.37 4.12 -10.34
N PRO A 49 -3.67 4.60 -11.37
CA PRO A 49 -4.21 4.68 -12.74
C PRO A 49 -4.58 3.29 -13.26
N GLY A 50 -5.72 3.17 -13.95
CA GLY A 50 -6.10 1.94 -14.64
C GLY A 50 -6.65 0.80 -13.76
N ARG A 51 -7.03 1.08 -12.50
CA ARG A 51 -7.76 0.10 -11.66
C ARG A 51 -9.15 -0.20 -12.21
N PHE A 52 -9.70 -1.35 -11.80
CA PHE A 52 -11.05 -1.75 -12.17
C PHE A 52 -12.10 -0.71 -11.73
N SER A 53 -13.18 -0.64 -12.50
CA SER A 53 -14.29 0.27 -12.22
C SER A 53 -15.12 -0.27 -11.06
N HIS A 54 -15.40 0.58 -10.07
CA HIS A 54 -16.27 0.25 -8.95
C HIS A 54 -16.93 1.51 -8.38
N TRP A 55 -18.19 1.39 -7.94
CA TRP A 55 -18.97 2.56 -7.48
C TRP A 55 -18.36 3.23 -6.24
N THR A 56 -17.62 2.49 -5.40
CA THR A 56 -16.92 3.06 -4.24
C THR A 56 -15.86 4.08 -4.64
N HIS A 57 -15.14 3.85 -5.74
CA HIS A 57 -14.16 4.79 -6.27
C HIS A 57 -14.85 6.07 -6.76
N GLY A 58 -15.97 5.93 -7.49
CA GLY A 58 -16.79 7.07 -7.93
C GLY A 58 -17.37 7.88 -6.77
N LYS A 59 -17.86 7.21 -5.72
CA LYS A 59 -18.32 7.87 -4.48
C LYS A 59 -17.19 8.61 -3.79
N SER A 60 -16.00 8.02 -3.70
CA SER A 60 -14.81 8.66 -3.12
C SER A 60 -14.40 9.89 -3.92
N TYR A 61 -14.39 9.79 -5.25
CA TYR A 61 -14.11 10.89 -6.17
C TYR A 61 -15.03 12.07 -5.95
N TYR A 62 -16.34 11.82 -5.96
CA TYR A 62 -17.30 12.89 -5.74
C TYR A 62 -17.09 13.55 -4.37
N ARG A 63 -16.85 12.77 -3.31
CA ARG A 63 -16.60 13.32 -1.97
C ARG A 63 -15.34 14.18 -1.93
N GLN A 64 -14.23 13.71 -2.47
CA GLN A 64 -12.94 14.43 -2.44
C GLN A 64 -12.98 15.69 -3.32
N LYS A 65 -13.54 15.59 -4.53
CA LYS A 65 -13.72 16.73 -5.42
C LYS A 65 -14.64 17.80 -4.83
N MET A 66 -15.75 17.39 -4.20
CA MET A 66 -16.64 18.35 -3.53
C MET A 66 -15.92 19.11 -2.41
N GLN A 67 -15.06 18.44 -1.63
CA GLN A 67 -14.25 19.13 -0.61
C GLN A 67 -13.30 20.16 -1.23
N TYR A 68 -12.75 19.86 -2.41
CA TYR A 68 -11.93 20.81 -3.15
C TYR A 68 -12.71 22.00 -3.69
N ASP A 69 -13.86 21.75 -4.31
CA ASP A 69 -14.71 22.80 -4.88
C ASP A 69 -15.21 23.78 -3.80
N PHE A 70 -15.42 23.29 -2.57
CA PHE A 70 -15.73 24.13 -1.40
C PHE A 70 -14.49 24.71 -0.69
N GLY A 71 -13.28 24.44 -1.16
CA GLY A 71 -12.03 24.95 -0.57
C GLY A 71 -11.67 24.34 0.80
N LEU A 72 -12.25 23.18 1.16
CA LEU A 72 -12.03 22.49 2.43
C LEU A 72 -10.76 21.63 2.42
N SER A 73 -10.35 21.14 1.25
CA SER A 73 -9.18 20.27 1.09
C SER A 73 -8.53 20.49 -0.26
N LYS A 74 -7.20 20.41 -0.31
CA LYS A 74 -6.43 20.50 -1.56
C LYS A 74 -5.31 19.47 -1.55
N ILE A 75 -5.26 18.66 -2.59
CA ILE A 75 -4.14 17.74 -2.87
C ILE A 75 -3.10 18.51 -3.69
N TYR A 76 -1.86 18.56 -3.22
CA TYR A 76 -0.77 19.23 -3.93
C TYR A 76 -0.04 18.29 -4.88
N GLU A 77 0.16 17.04 -4.43
CA GLU A 77 0.81 15.98 -5.18
C GLU A 77 0.11 14.63 -5.05
N MET A 78 0.37 13.77 -6.04
CA MET A 78 0.16 12.33 -5.94
C MET A 78 1.40 11.62 -6.49
N VAL A 79 2.00 10.75 -5.69
CA VAL A 79 3.19 9.98 -6.08
C VAL A 79 2.87 8.49 -6.14
N VAL A 80 3.22 7.86 -7.25
CA VAL A 80 3.07 6.42 -7.45
C VAL A 80 4.43 5.75 -7.31
N ASN A 81 4.54 4.83 -6.36
CA ASN A 81 5.77 4.08 -6.12
C ASN A 81 6.02 3.03 -7.23
N THR A 82 6.70 3.48 -8.29
CA THR A 82 7.21 2.68 -9.40
C THR A 82 8.67 3.04 -9.68
N ASN A 83 9.32 2.31 -10.59
CA ASN A 83 10.66 2.67 -11.06
C ASN A 83 10.69 2.65 -12.61
N PRO A 84 10.69 3.82 -13.27
CA PRO A 84 10.71 5.18 -12.71
C PRO A 84 9.42 5.52 -11.94
N SER A 85 9.53 6.44 -10.96
CA SER A 85 8.40 6.92 -10.17
C SER A 85 7.57 7.92 -10.98
N TYR A 86 6.25 7.93 -10.78
CA TYR A 86 5.37 8.94 -11.37
C TYR A 86 4.89 9.91 -10.30
N ALA A 87 5.00 11.19 -10.58
CA ALA A 87 4.55 12.26 -9.70
C ALA A 87 3.64 13.21 -10.46
N PHE A 88 2.44 13.39 -9.95
CA PHE A 88 1.45 14.29 -10.51
C PHE A 88 1.41 15.56 -9.68
N LEU A 89 1.54 16.71 -10.35
CA LEU A 89 1.50 18.05 -9.76
C LEU A 89 0.22 18.75 -10.22
N MET A 90 -0.42 19.51 -9.33
CA MET A 90 -1.63 20.24 -9.69
C MET A 90 -1.31 21.47 -10.56
N GLU A 91 -1.97 21.62 -11.71
CA GLU A 91 -1.75 22.75 -12.64
C GLU A 91 -2.06 24.12 -12.01
N MET A 92 -3.00 24.15 -11.07
CA MET A 92 -3.47 25.38 -10.39
C MET A 92 -2.50 25.89 -9.32
N ASN A 93 -1.40 25.19 -9.08
CA ASN A 93 -0.35 25.64 -8.17
C ASN A 93 0.52 26.70 -8.86
N ASN A 94 0.99 27.68 -8.09
CA ASN A 94 2.00 28.61 -8.61
C ASN A 94 3.37 27.92 -8.72
N LEU A 95 4.30 28.56 -9.43
CA LEU A 95 5.64 28.01 -9.67
C LEU A 95 6.39 27.65 -8.37
N LEU A 96 6.30 28.49 -7.34
CA LEU A 96 6.96 28.24 -6.06
C LEU A 96 6.36 27.02 -5.35
N GLN A 97 5.04 26.88 -5.36
CA GLN A 97 4.34 25.72 -4.81
C GLN A 97 4.77 24.44 -5.53
N ASN A 98 4.75 24.42 -6.86
CA ASN A 98 5.17 23.23 -7.62
C ASN A 98 6.66 22.91 -7.45
N THR A 99 7.51 23.93 -7.28
CA THR A 99 8.94 23.72 -6.96
C THR A 99 9.12 23.06 -5.60
N PHE A 100 8.42 23.57 -4.57
CA PHE A 100 8.46 22.99 -3.23
C PHE A 100 7.93 21.56 -3.22
N VAL A 101 6.78 21.34 -3.88
CA VAL A 101 6.16 20.03 -4.00
C VAL A 101 7.07 19.06 -4.75
N ALA A 102 7.74 19.49 -5.83
CA ALA A 102 8.66 18.62 -6.54
C ALA A 102 9.84 18.17 -5.67
N ALA A 103 10.41 19.08 -4.85
CA ALA A 103 11.45 18.72 -3.89
C ALA A 103 10.92 17.73 -2.83
N HIS A 104 9.71 17.96 -2.30
CA HIS A 104 9.02 17.06 -1.36
C HIS A 104 8.81 15.66 -1.96
N VAL A 105 8.38 15.59 -3.22
CA VAL A 105 8.22 14.33 -3.97
C VAL A 105 9.54 13.55 -4.06
N LEU A 106 10.68 14.21 -4.26
CA LEU A 106 11.98 13.52 -4.27
C LEU A 106 12.28 12.86 -2.91
N GLY A 107 11.90 13.50 -1.80
CA GLY A 107 11.95 12.86 -0.47
C GLY A 107 11.10 11.59 -0.41
N HIS A 108 9.85 11.64 -0.89
CA HIS A 108 9.00 10.45 -0.96
C HIS A 108 9.59 9.33 -1.81
N THR A 109 10.18 9.64 -2.97
CA THR A 109 10.71 8.61 -3.85
C THR A 109 11.98 7.98 -3.30
N ASP A 110 12.81 8.73 -2.58
CA ASP A 110 13.91 8.20 -1.77
C ASP A 110 13.38 7.27 -0.67
N PHE A 111 12.38 7.73 0.09
CA PHE A 111 11.75 6.92 1.14
C PHE A 111 11.23 5.58 0.60
N PHE A 112 10.53 5.60 -0.53
CA PHE A 112 10.01 4.39 -1.18
C PHE A 112 11.11 3.42 -1.65
N LYS A 113 12.31 3.94 -1.96
CA LYS A 113 13.45 3.14 -2.39
C LYS A 113 14.12 2.46 -1.20
N ASN A 114 14.34 3.21 -0.13
CA ASN A 114 15.20 2.80 1.00
C ASN A 114 14.44 2.15 2.16
N ASN A 115 13.14 2.36 2.27
CA ASN A 115 12.36 1.83 3.38
C ASN A 115 12.08 0.32 3.24
N ALA A 116 12.37 -0.43 4.31
CA ALA A 116 12.22 -1.88 4.35
C ALA A 116 10.79 -2.37 4.04
N TYR A 117 9.75 -1.65 4.45
CA TYR A 117 8.35 -2.04 4.21
C TYR A 117 8.01 -2.08 2.71
N PHE A 118 8.68 -1.28 1.88
CA PHE A 118 8.45 -1.25 0.43
C PHE A 118 9.27 -2.28 -0.35
N ARG A 119 10.11 -3.09 0.32
CA ARG A 119 10.95 -4.11 -0.34
C ARG A 119 10.15 -5.13 -1.13
N HIS A 120 8.95 -5.48 -0.65
CA HIS A 120 8.07 -6.47 -1.28
C HIS A 120 7.09 -5.85 -2.30
N THR A 121 7.06 -4.52 -2.40
CA THR A 121 6.14 -3.80 -3.28
C THR A 121 6.58 -3.91 -4.74
N SER A 122 5.64 -4.25 -5.63
CA SER A 122 5.89 -4.33 -7.07
C SER A 122 6.19 -2.95 -7.63
N ARG A 123 7.38 -2.77 -8.24
CA ARG A 123 7.77 -1.51 -8.91
C ARG A 123 7.07 -1.27 -10.26
N ARG A 124 6.24 -2.23 -10.70
CA ARG A 124 5.41 -2.19 -11.92
C ARG A 124 3.94 -2.39 -11.58
N MET A 125 3.46 -1.73 -10.53
CA MET A 125 2.09 -1.92 -10.07
C MET A 125 1.06 -1.38 -11.08
N ILE A 126 1.39 -0.31 -11.80
CA ILE A 126 0.53 0.29 -12.85
C ILE A 126 0.17 -0.75 -13.93
N ASP A 127 1.14 -1.54 -14.38
CA ASP A 127 0.91 -2.62 -15.36
C ASP A 127 -0.01 -3.70 -14.78
N LYS A 128 0.19 -4.08 -13.51
CA LYS A 128 -0.59 -5.11 -12.83
C LYS A 128 -2.05 -4.72 -12.65
N VAL A 129 -2.33 -3.48 -12.22
CA VAL A 129 -3.71 -3.03 -12.04
C VAL A 129 -4.49 -2.95 -13.35
N SER A 130 -3.80 -2.63 -14.45
CA SER A 130 -4.42 -2.64 -15.78
C SER A 130 -4.84 -4.05 -16.19
N ILE A 131 -3.97 -5.05 -15.95
CA ILE A 131 -4.30 -6.48 -16.16
C ILE A 131 -5.43 -6.91 -15.22
N HIS A 132 -5.45 -6.46 -13.97
CA HIS A 132 -6.55 -6.74 -13.05
C HIS A 132 -7.88 -6.18 -13.55
N ALA A 133 -7.89 -4.95 -14.05
CA ALA A 133 -9.07 -4.33 -14.63
C ALA A 133 -9.61 -5.10 -15.84
N GLU A 134 -8.73 -5.55 -16.74
CA GLU A 134 -9.13 -6.39 -17.89
C GLU A 134 -9.74 -7.72 -17.46
N ARG A 135 -9.20 -8.35 -16.40
CA ARG A 135 -9.74 -9.60 -15.86
C ARG A 135 -11.11 -9.40 -15.23
N VAL A 136 -11.29 -8.33 -14.45
CA VAL A 136 -12.61 -7.99 -13.89
C VAL A 136 -13.62 -7.73 -15.00
N ALA A 137 -13.26 -6.94 -16.02
CA ALA A 137 -14.13 -6.67 -17.17
C ALA A 137 -14.51 -7.95 -17.93
N LYS A 138 -13.58 -8.89 -18.06
CA LYS A 138 -13.86 -10.21 -18.64
C LYS A 138 -14.90 -10.98 -17.80
N TYR A 139 -14.77 -10.99 -16.48
CA TYR A 139 -15.76 -11.63 -15.61
C TYR A 139 -17.12 -10.94 -15.65
N GLU A 140 -17.16 -9.61 -15.75
CA GLU A 140 -18.42 -8.87 -15.93
C GLU A 140 -19.13 -9.28 -17.22
N PHE A 141 -18.38 -9.56 -18.29
CA PHE A 141 -18.93 -10.05 -19.56
C PHE A 141 -19.44 -11.49 -19.46
N GLU A 142 -18.69 -12.37 -18.79
CA GLU A 142 -19.02 -13.81 -18.68
C GLU A 142 -20.14 -14.12 -17.68
N HIS A 143 -20.17 -13.43 -16.54
CA HIS A 143 -21.06 -13.70 -15.41
C HIS A 143 -22.13 -12.63 -15.19
N GLY A 144 -22.04 -11.51 -15.91
CA GLY A 144 -22.93 -10.37 -15.74
C GLY A 144 -22.43 -9.40 -14.68
N LYS A 145 -22.59 -8.11 -14.97
CA LYS A 145 -22.06 -7.02 -14.15
C LYS A 145 -22.56 -7.06 -12.70
N ASP A 146 -23.85 -7.24 -12.48
CA ASP A 146 -24.43 -7.21 -11.13
C ASP A 146 -23.92 -8.34 -10.24
N GLU A 147 -23.61 -9.51 -10.82
CA GLU A 147 -23.08 -10.64 -10.04
C GLU A 147 -21.64 -10.39 -9.60
N VAL A 148 -20.82 -9.88 -10.52
CA VAL A 148 -19.42 -9.52 -10.25
C VAL A 148 -19.34 -8.35 -9.26
N GLU A 149 -20.18 -7.32 -9.42
CA GLU A 149 -20.24 -6.17 -8.52
C GLU A 149 -20.62 -6.59 -7.09
N ARG A 150 -21.66 -7.43 -6.93
CA ARG A 150 -22.03 -7.96 -5.59
C ARG A 150 -20.90 -8.73 -4.92
N PHE A 151 -20.12 -9.48 -5.70
CA PHE A 151 -18.99 -10.22 -5.15
C PHE A 151 -17.81 -9.30 -4.83
N LEU A 152 -17.52 -8.32 -5.70
CA LEU A 152 -16.53 -7.28 -5.45
C LEU A 152 -16.85 -6.46 -4.20
N ASP A 153 -18.11 -6.09 -3.99
CA ASP A 153 -18.57 -5.40 -2.77
C ASP A 153 -18.22 -6.20 -1.52
N ALA A 154 -18.50 -7.51 -1.53
CA ALA A 154 -18.17 -8.40 -0.42
C ALA A 154 -16.64 -8.48 -0.20
N ALA A 155 -15.86 -8.65 -1.26
CA ALA A 155 -14.40 -8.71 -1.17
C ALA A 155 -13.79 -7.38 -0.67
N LEU A 156 -14.27 -6.24 -1.20
CA LEU A 156 -13.82 -4.91 -0.81
C LEU A 156 -14.18 -4.56 0.64
N SER A 157 -15.28 -5.10 1.18
CA SER A 157 -15.67 -4.88 2.58
C SER A 157 -14.66 -5.45 3.59
N ILE A 158 -13.89 -6.46 3.19
CA ILE A 158 -12.87 -7.10 4.02
C ILE A 158 -11.45 -6.87 3.50
N GLN A 159 -11.25 -5.97 2.54
CA GLN A 159 -9.97 -5.79 1.84
C GLN A 159 -8.80 -5.47 2.78
N GLU A 160 -9.06 -4.76 3.88
CA GLU A 160 -8.04 -4.37 4.85
C GLU A 160 -7.54 -5.55 5.71
N HIS A 161 -8.25 -6.70 5.73
CA HIS A 161 -7.90 -7.86 6.54
C HIS A 161 -6.83 -8.73 5.86
N VAL A 162 -5.71 -8.10 5.48
CA VAL A 162 -4.49 -8.72 4.98
C VAL A 162 -3.41 -8.70 6.07
N ASP A 163 -2.40 -9.56 5.97
CA ASP A 163 -1.31 -9.50 6.95
C ASP A 163 -0.43 -8.26 6.73
N TYR A 164 -0.54 -7.33 7.68
CA TYR A 164 0.26 -6.12 7.73
C TYR A 164 1.75 -6.35 8.02
N ASN A 165 2.15 -7.54 8.45
CA ASN A 165 3.53 -7.86 8.82
C ASN A 165 4.33 -8.44 7.66
N LEU A 166 4.34 -7.74 6.53
CA LEU A 166 5.05 -8.14 5.32
C LEU A 166 6.55 -8.45 5.55
N LEU A 167 7.17 -7.78 6.53
CA LEU A 167 8.56 -7.97 6.92
C LEU A 167 8.85 -9.29 7.65
N LEU A 168 7.85 -9.85 8.35
CA LEU A 168 8.05 -11.01 9.24
C LEU A 168 7.95 -12.36 8.52
N HIS A 169 7.40 -12.38 7.31
CA HIS A 169 7.15 -13.60 6.54
C HIS A 169 8.24 -13.96 5.53
N GLY A 170 9.29 -13.13 5.39
CA GLY A 170 10.54 -13.55 4.77
C GLY A 170 11.22 -14.57 5.69
N ASP A 171 11.24 -15.83 5.27
CA ASP A 171 11.94 -16.95 5.92
C ASP A 171 11.38 -17.48 7.25
N GLU A 172 10.09 -17.86 7.30
CA GLU A 172 9.62 -18.80 8.32
C GLU A 172 10.32 -20.19 8.20
N SER A 173 10.85 -20.54 7.02
CA SER A 173 11.66 -21.76 6.82
C SER A 173 13.03 -21.65 7.49
N ALA A 174 13.71 -20.50 7.43
CA ALA A 174 15.02 -20.33 8.06
C ALA A 174 14.93 -20.06 9.57
N ARG A 175 13.89 -19.34 10.05
CA ARG A 175 13.68 -19.08 11.48
C ARG A 175 13.35 -20.33 12.31
N LYS A 176 12.97 -21.45 11.67
CA LYS A 176 12.71 -22.72 12.36
C LYS A 176 13.99 -23.36 12.93
N GLU A 177 15.17 -23.03 12.40
CA GLU A 177 16.43 -23.62 12.89
C GLU A 177 17.03 -22.86 14.09
N GLU A 178 16.77 -21.55 14.23
CA GLU A 178 17.45 -20.72 15.24
C GLU A 178 16.77 -20.67 16.62
N LYS A 179 15.49 -21.06 16.77
CA LYS A 179 14.80 -21.03 18.07
C LYS A 179 14.98 -22.29 18.90
N LYS A 180 16.25 -22.63 19.22
CA LYS A 180 16.60 -23.34 20.46
C LYS A 180 17.31 -22.37 21.39
N LEU A 181 16.60 -21.31 21.80
CA LEU A 181 17.09 -20.42 22.84
C LEU A 181 17.05 -21.19 24.17
N THR A 182 18.22 -21.52 24.70
CA THR A 182 18.42 -22.01 26.07
C THR A 182 17.76 -21.04 27.05
N GLU A 183 16.79 -21.51 27.84
CA GLU A 183 16.11 -20.70 28.86
C GLU A 183 17.11 -20.30 29.95
N VAL A 184 17.56 -19.05 29.91
CA VAL A 184 18.29 -18.43 31.03
C VAL A 184 17.25 -18.07 32.08
N THR A 185 17.29 -18.78 33.21
CA THR A 185 16.37 -18.56 34.33
C THR A 185 16.87 -17.38 35.16
N SER A 186 16.04 -16.33 35.25
CA SER A 186 16.28 -15.14 36.08
C SER A 186 15.48 -15.22 37.39
N GLU A 187 15.85 -14.43 38.39
CA GLU A 187 15.18 -14.35 39.70
C GLU A 187 13.70 -13.90 39.61
N TYR A 188 13.30 -13.28 38.49
CA TYR A 188 11.94 -12.81 38.20
C TYR A 188 11.20 -13.63 37.12
N ASP A 189 11.66 -14.84 36.80
CA ASP A 189 11.03 -15.70 35.76
C ASP A 189 9.63 -16.21 36.17
N ASP A 190 9.28 -16.10 37.45
CA ASP A 190 8.01 -16.49 38.04
C ASP A 190 6.85 -15.52 37.70
N LEU A 191 7.14 -14.22 37.54
CA LEU A 191 6.18 -13.20 37.12
C LEU A 191 5.65 -13.44 35.70
N TRP A 192 6.48 -13.97 34.81
CA TRP A 192 6.13 -14.29 33.42
C TRP A 192 5.74 -15.77 33.21
N GLY A 193 5.92 -16.61 34.25
CA GLY A 193 5.61 -18.03 34.23
C GLY A 193 4.12 -18.36 34.11
N LEU A 194 3.22 -17.42 34.44
CA LEU A 194 1.77 -17.59 34.29
C LEU A 194 1.35 -17.71 32.82
N GLU A 195 1.99 -16.96 31.93
CA GLU A 195 1.69 -16.99 30.49
C GLU A 195 2.23 -18.27 29.84
N LYS A 196 3.43 -18.73 30.26
CA LYS A 196 3.98 -20.04 29.87
C LYS A 196 3.13 -21.20 30.39
N LYS A 197 2.63 -21.13 31.64
CA LYS A 197 1.70 -22.13 32.20
C LYS A 197 0.37 -22.14 31.45
N ALA A 198 -0.20 -20.98 31.12
CA ALA A 198 -1.43 -20.90 30.33
C ALA A 198 -1.26 -21.49 28.92
N LYS A 199 -0.12 -21.24 28.25
CA LYS A 199 0.22 -21.85 26.96
C LYS A 199 0.39 -23.37 27.06
N ARG A 200 1.12 -23.88 28.06
CA ARG A 200 1.27 -25.34 28.28
C ARG A 200 -0.06 -26.03 28.57
N VAL A 201 -0.91 -25.44 29.41
CA VAL A 201 -2.26 -25.96 29.71
C VAL A 201 -3.16 -25.91 28.46
N ALA A 202 -3.04 -24.88 27.62
CA ALA A 202 -3.75 -24.80 26.35
C ALA A 202 -3.26 -25.88 25.36
N GLU A 203 -1.96 -26.12 25.26
CA GLU A 203 -1.36 -27.17 24.42
C GLU A 203 -1.74 -28.58 24.89
N GLU A 204 -1.75 -28.85 26.20
CA GLU A 204 -2.21 -30.12 26.78
C GLU A 204 -3.72 -30.33 26.59
N ARG A 205 -4.53 -29.27 26.66
CA ARG A 205 -5.95 -29.32 26.31
C ARG A 205 -6.19 -29.62 24.83
N ASP A 206 -5.27 -29.21 23.97
CA ASP A 206 -5.40 -29.38 22.52
C ASP A 206 -4.97 -30.77 22.03
N LYS A 207 -4.09 -31.45 22.77
CA LYS A 207 -3.63 -32.83 22.51
C LYS A 207 -4.62 -33.92 22.94
N ARG A 208 -5.83 -33.56 23.41
CA ARG A 208 -6.83 -34.55 23.86
C ARG A 208 -7.36 -35.37 22.66
N PRO A 209 -7.36 -36.71 22.74
CA PRO A 209 -7.86 -37.55 21.66
C PRO A 209 -9.36 -37.33 21.45
N GLY A 210 -9.79 -37.15 20.19
CA GLY A 210 -11.21 -36.99 19.80
C GLY A 210 -11.64 -35.57 19.41
N LYS A 211 -10.73 -34.57 19.41
CA LYS A 211 -11.04 -33.22 18.91
C LYS A 211 -10.89 -33.16 17.39
N PRO A 212 -11.82 -32.53 16.64
CA PRO A 212 -11.60 -32.24 15.22
C PRO A 212 -10.30 -31.43 15.06
N PRO A 213 -9.56 -31.63 13.95
CA PRO A 213 -8.33 -30.87 13.70
C PRO A 213 -8.64 -29.37 13.73
N LYS A 214 -7.76 -28.59 14.36
CA LYS A 214 -7.85 -27.13 14.31
C LYS A 214 -7.76 -26.68 12.86
N PHE A 215 -8.75 -25.91 12.42
CA PHE A 215 -8.81 -25.36 11.08
C PHE A 215 -8.99 -23.85 11.16
N PRO A 216 -8.05 -23.04 10.65
CA PRO A 216 -6.73 -23.43 10.12
C PRO A 216 -5.77 -23.98 11.20
N GLU A 217 -4.71 -24.68 10.79
CA GLU A 217 -3.70 -25.26 11.70
C GLU A 217 -3.05 -24.21 12.62
N LYS A 218 -2.83 -23.01 12.07
CA LYS A 218 -2.40 -21.81 12.79
C LYS A 218 -3.39 -20.67 12.50
N PRO A 219 -3.60 -19.76 13.46
CA PRO A 219 -4.37 -18.55 13.19
C PRO A 219 -3.80 -17.78 12.00
N GLU A 220 -4.61 -17.55 10.99
CA GLU A 220 -4.27 -16.77 9.79
C GLU A 220 -4.89 -15.38 9.92
N LYS A 221 -4.08 -14.33 9.85
CA LYS A 221 -4.59 -12.94 9.92
C LYS A 221 -5.08 -12.45 8.56
N ASP A 222 -4.53 -12.99 7.49
CA ASP A 222 -4.91 -12.68 6.11
C ASP A 222 -6.19 -13.44 5.73
N ILE A 223 -7.33 -12.79 5.95
CA ILE A 223 -8.65 -13.38 5.71
C ILE A 223 -8.86 -13.63 4.21
N LEU A 224 -8.35 -12.75 3.34
CA LEU A 224 -8.44 -12.93 1.90
C LEU A 224 -7.68 -14.18 1.45
N LEU A 225 -6.44 -14.35 1.93
CA LEU A 225 -5.63 -15.55 1.67
C LEU A 225 -6.32 -16.81 2.19
N PHE A 226 -6.87 -16.73 3.40
CA PHE A 226 -7.60 -17.84 4.02
C PHE A 226 -8.78 -18.26 3.15
N LEU A 227 -9.67 -17.33 2.77
CA LEU A 227 -10.83 -17.62 1.93
C LEU A 227 -10.42 -18.19 0.57
N MET A 228 -9.40 -17.60 -0.07
CA MET A 228 -8.91 -18.06 -1.37
C MET A 228 -8.42 -19.53 -1.34
N ARG A 229 -7.78 -19.94 -0.24
CA ARG A 229 -7.25 -21.32 -0.06
C ARG A 229 -8.30 -22.31 0.40
N HIS A 230 -9.19 -21.88 1.30
CA HIS A 230 -9.98 -22.78 2.12
C HIS A 230 -11.48 -22.78 1.81
N ALA A 231 -12.01 -21.78 1.09
CA ALA A 231 -13.43 -21.73 0.77
C ALA A 231 -13.75 -22.70 -0.38
N PRO A 232 -14.50 -23.81 -0.15
CA PRO A 232 -14.72 -24.83 -1.17
C PRO A 232 -15.72 -24.38 -2.25
N HIS A 233 -16.63 -23.46 -1.90
CA HIS A 233 -17.72 -23.01 -2.78
C HIS A 233 -17.35 -21.88 -3.73
N LEU A 234 -16.13 -21.32 -3.63
CA LEU A 234 -15.70 -20.25 -4.52
C LEU A 234 -15.36 -20.79 -5.90
N GLN A 235 -16.02 -20.23 -6.91
CA GLN A 235 -15.71 -20.43 -8.31
C GLN A 235 -14.33 -19.86 -8.67
N PRO A 236 -13.68 -20.34 -9.75
CA PRO A 236 -12.35 -19.85 -10.14
C PRO A 236 -12.26 -18.33 -10.28
N TRP A 237 -13.26 -17.68 -10.90
CA TRP A 237 -13.30 -16.22 -11.08
C TRP A 237 -13.46 -15.46 -9.76
N GLN A 238 -14.21 -16.02 -8.81
CA GLN A 238 -14.40 -15.44 -7.48
C GLN A 238 -13.11 -15.48 -6.66
N ARG A 239 -12.37 -16.59 -6.74
CA ARG A 239 -11.03 -16.71 -6.11
C ARG A 239 -10.07 -15.69 -6.70
N ASP A 240 -10.15 -15.49 -8.01
CA ASP A 240 -9.31 -14.52 -8.70
C ASP A 240 -9.61 -13.08 -8.30
N ILE A 241 -10.88 -12.70 -8.14
CA ILE A 241 -11.24 -11.37 -7.62
C ILE A 241 -10.66 -11.16 -6.21
N ILE A 242 -10.73 -12.17 -5.34
CA ILE A 242 -10.10 -12.09 -4.01
C ILE A 242 -8.58 -11.91 -4.14
N GLU A 243 -7.94 -12.62 -5.07
CA GLU A 243 -6.51 -12.48 -5.34
C GLU A 243 -6.16 -11.05 -5.80
N ILE A 244 -6.95 -10.48 -6.71
CA ILE A 244 -6.79 -9.10 -7.21
C ILE A 244 -6.89 -8.10 -6.05
N VAL A 245 -7.98 -8.15 -5.27
CA VAL A 245 -8.20 -7.24 -4.14
C VAL A 245 -7.07 -7.36 -3.12
N ARG A 246 -6.64 -8.60 -2.82
CA ARG A 246 -5.53 -8.86 -1.91
C ARG A 246 -4.21 -8.29 -2.45
N ALA A 247 -3.88 -8.54 -3.71
CA ALA A 247 -2.63 -8.08 -4.32
C ALA A 247 -2.53 -6.55 -4.31
N GLU A 248 -3.64 -5.86 -4.60
CA GLU A 248 -3.72 -4.40 -4.52
C GLU A 248 -3.61 -3.89 -3.09
N MET A 249 -4.27 -4.52 -2.11
CA MET A 249 -4.14 -4.10 -0.72
C MET A 249 -2.74 -4.30 -0.15
N LEU A 250 -2.05 -5.40 -0.51
CA LEU A 250 -0.65 -5.59 -0.13
C LEU A 250 0.28 -4.52 -0.71
N TYR A 251 -0.07 -3.91 -1.85
CA TYR A 251 0.65 -2.75 -2.38
C TYR A 251 0.44 -1.48 -1.54
N PHE A 252 -0.79 -1.25 -1.07
CA PHE A 252 -1.14 -0.04 -0.28
C PHE A 252 -0.74 -0.13 1.20
N VAL A 253 -0.66 -1.32 1.78
CA VAL A 253 -0.35 -1.54 3.20
C VAL A 253 0.91 -0.79 3.67
N PRO A 254 2.08 -0.88 2.99
CA PRO A 254 3.27 -0.12 3.37
C PRO A 254 2.99 1.39 3.46
N GLN A 255 2.31 1.96 2.46
CA GLN A 255 1.98 3.40 2.44
C GLN A 255 1.08 3.79 3.62
N MET A 256 0.09 2.96 3.95
CA MET A 256 -0.80 3.19 5.09
C MET A 256 -0.03 3.15 6.42
N GLN A 257 0.86 2.16 6.59
CA GLN A 257 1.62 1.97 7.83
C GLN A 257 2.66 3.06 8.05
N THR A 258 3.35 3.46 6.98
CA THR A 258 4.48 4.38 7.07
C THR A 258 4.12 5.82 6.74
N LYS A 259 2.83 6.16 6.61
CA LYS A 259 2.39 7.49 6.16
C LYS A 259 3.07 8.63 6.91
N ILE A 260 3.03 8.62 8.24
CA ILE A 260 3.63 9.69 9.07
C ILE A 260 5.14 9.78 8.85
N MET A 261 5.82 8.64 8.74
CA MET A 261 7.25 8.57 8.49
C MET A 261 7.60 9.07 7.08
N ASN A 262 6.78 8.73 6.09
CA ASN A 262 6.95 9.16 4.70
C ASN A 262 6.80 10.68 4.55
N GLU A 263 5.77 11.28 5.18
CA GLU A 263 5.62 12.75 5.18
C GLU A 263 6.76 13.43 5.94
N GLY A 264 7.17 12.84 7.07
CA GLY A 264 8.32 13.33 7.84
C GLY A 264 9.65 13.23 7.08
N TRP A 265 9.82 12.20 6.24
CA TRP A 265 10.97 11.98 5.35
C TRP A 265 10.92 12.85 4.07
N ALA A 266 9.83 13.58 3.85
CA ALA A 266 9.76 14.53 2.76
C ALA A 266 9.88 15.98 3.27
N CYS A 267 10.13 16.16 4.57
CA CYS A 267 10.17 17.47 5.21
C CYS A 267 11.62 17.95 5.40
N LEU A 268 11.96 19.08 4.76
CA LEU A 268 13.23 19.77 5.02
C LEU A 268 13.27 20.33 6.45
N THR A 269 14.28 19.95 7.24
CA THR A 269 14.70 20.75 8.41
C THR A 269 16.03 21.43 8.10
N ARG A 270 16.27 22.58 8.74
CA ARG A 270 17.32 23.57 8.42
C ARG A 270 18.76 23.02 8.30
N GLU A 271 19.00 21.81 8.80
CA GLU A 271 20.32 21.15 8.87
C GLU A 271 20.33 19.75 8.21
N SER A 272 19.18 19.23 7.75
CA SER A 272 19.08 17.93 7.06
C SER A 272 17.77 17.81 6.28
N LEU A 273 17.85 17.38 5.01
CA LEU A 273 16.76 16.64 4.37
C LEU A 273 16.66 15.31 5.13
N VAL A 274 15.57 15.13 5.88
CA VAL A 274 15.12 13.78 6.19
C VAL A 274 13.90 13.56 5.36
#